data_AF-A0A0H2V5J7-F1
#
_entry.id   AF-A0A0H2V5J7-F1
#
_cell.length_a   1.000
_cell.length_b   1.000
_cell.length_c   1.000
_cell.angle_alpha   90.00
_cell.angle_beta   90.00
_cell.angle_gamma   90.00
#
_symmetry.space_group_name_H-M   'P 1'
#
loop_
_entity.id
_entity.type
_entity.pdbx_description
1 polymer ?
#
loop_
_entity_poly.entity_id
_entity_poly.type
_entity_poly.pdbx_seq_one_letter_code
_entity_poly.pdbx_strand_id
1 'polypeptide(L)' 'MSELLRKVLSAPGKIMQDVIRQDVQQSDNSKIITDANGAATLNMNNKQVRESMRARMEELAAKRQG' A
#
# COMPACT_ATOMS: atom_id res chain seq x y z
N MET A 1 -34.29 -21.28 18.00
CA MET A 1 -32.84 -21.06 17.87
C MET A 1 -32.26 -21.87 16.70
N SER A 2 -32.66 -21.63 15.45
CA SER A 2 -32.09 -22.40 14.30
C SER A 2 -32.08 -21.62 12.96
N GLU A 3 -33.08 -20.76 12.72
CA GLU A 3 -33.15 -19.97 11.46
C GLU A 3 -32.27 -18.71 11.47
N LEU A 4 -32.13 -18.05 12.63
CA LEU A 4 -31.36 -16.80 12.77
C LEU A 4 -29.85 -17.01 12.57
N LEU A 5 -29.31 -18.15 13.07
CA LEU A 5 -27.90 -18.50 12.89
C LEU A 5 -27.58 -18.87 11.43
N ARG A 6 -28.51 -19.48 10.70
CA ARG A 6 -28.35 -19.79 9.27
C ARG A 6 -28.23 -18.54 8.41
N LYS A 7 -28.97 -17.46 8.73
CA LYS A 7 -28.91 -16.21 7.97
C LYS A 7 -27.57 -15.49 8.13
N VAL A 8 -26.99 -15.52 9.33
CA VAL A 8 -25.67 -14.93 9.62
C VAL A 8 -24.53 -15.73 8.97
N LEU A 9 -24.65 -17.06 8.91
CA LEU A 9 -23.67 -17.93 8.24
C LEU A 9 -23.77 -17.95 6.70
N SER A 10 -24.86 -17.42 6.12
CA SER A 10 -25.12 -17.50 4.67
C SER A 10 -24.49 -16.38 3.83
N ALA A 11 -23.91 -15.35 4.45
CA ALA A 11 -23.33 -14.21 3.74
C ALA A 11 -21.84 -13.92 4.03
N PRO A 12 -20.95 -14.92 4.17
CA PRO A 12 -19.51 -14.66 4.34
C PRO A 12 -18.91 -13.95 3.11
N GLY A 13 -19.55 -14.09 1.93
CA GLY A 13 -19.10 -13.47 0.68
C GLY A 13 -19.34 -11.96 0.57
N LYS A 14 -20.20 -11.35 1.41
CA LYS A 14 -20.43 -9.89 1.40
C LYS A 14 -19.49 -9.14 2.34
N ILE A 15 -19.13 -9.74 3.48
CA ILE A 15 -18.23 -9.12 4.45
C ILE A 15 -16.79 -9.04 3.90
N MET A 16 -16.36 -10.03 3.11
CA MET A 16 -15.03 -9.99 2.47
C MET A 16 -14.89 -8.86 1.44
N GLN A 17 -15.97 -8.47 0.75
CA GLN A 17 -15.89 -7.42 -0.29
C GLN A 17 -15.67 -6.02 0.29
N ASP A 18 -16.18 -5.74 1.49
CA ASP A 18 -16.01 -4.44 2.14
C ASP A 18 -14.60 -4.25 2.71
N VAL A 19 -13.94 -5.33 3.15
CA VAL A 19 -12.54 -5.28 3.60
C VAL A 19 -11.58 -4.99 2.44
N ILE A 20 -11.88 -5.50 1.25
CA ILE A 20 -11.06 -5.31 0.04
C ILE A 20 -11.23 -3.88 -0.53
N ARG A 21 -12.33 -3.20 -0.20
CA ARG A 21 -12.62 -1.81 -0.57
C ARG A 21 -12.24 -0.81 0.51
N GLN A 22 -11.22 -1.10 1.31
CA GLN A 22 -10.49 -0.01 1.96
C GLN A 22 -9.82 0.77 0.83
N ASP A 23 -10.49 1.85 0.42
CA ASP A 23 -9.92 2.96 -0.31
C ASP A 23 -8.57 3.26 0.35
N VAL A 24 -7.48 2.77 -0.27
CA VAL A 24 -6.14 2.88 0.28
C VAL A 24 -5.85 4.37 0.22
N GLN A 25 -6.14 5.10 1.30
CA GLN A 25 -5.82 6.50 1.40
C GLN A 25 -4.30 6.60 1.32
N GLN A 26 -3.81 6.91 0.12
CA GLN A 26 -2.40 7.06 -0.16
C GLN A 26 -1.94 8.35 0.50
N SER A 27 -1.45 8.22 1.73
CA SER A 27 -0.83 9.34 2.45
C SER A 27 0.52 9.64 1.83
N ASP A 28 0.81 10.92 1.59
CA ASP A 28 2.14 11.40 1.24
C ASP A 28 3.18 11.11 2.34
N ASN A 29 2.75 10.78 3.55
CA ASN A 29 3.63 10.34 4.64
C ASN A 29 3.99 8.84 4.58
N SER A 30 3.27 8.04 3.78
CA SER A 30 3.64 6.64 3.54
C SER A 30 4.84 6.55 2.60
N LYS A 31 5.76 5.63 2.88
CA LYS A 31 6.92 5.37 2.01
C LYS A 31 6.59 4.46 0.82
N ILE A 32 5.52 3.69 0.92
CA ILE A 32 5.08 2.71 -0.07
C ILE A 32 3.63 2.99 -0.42
N ILE A 33 3.32 2.94 -1.71
CA ILE A 33 1.95 2.91 -2.21
C ILE A 33 1.67 1.55 -2.84
N THR A 34 0.46 1.05 -2.62
CA THR A 34 -0.04 -0.17 -3.22
C THR A 34 -1.16 0.20 -4.18
N ASP A 35 -1.12 -0.33 -5.40
CA ASP A 35 -2.20 -0.15 -6.37
C ASP A 35 -3.37 -1.11 -6.11
N ALA A 36 -4.45 -0.96 -6.88
CA ALA A 36 -5.64 -1.80 -6.75
C ALA A 36 -5.40 -3.28 -7.11
N ASN A 37 -4.29 -3.59 -7.81
CA ASN A 37 -3.90 -4.96 -8.16
C ASN A 37 -2.97 -5.57 -7.10
N GLY A 38 -2.63 -4.83 -6.04
CA GLY A 38 -1.71 -5.26 -5.00
C GLY A 38 -0.22 -5.06 -5.34
N ALA A 39 0.10 -4.38 -6.44
CA ALA A 39 1.49 -4.05 -6.75
C ALA A 39 1.98 -2.89 -5.86
N ALA A 40 3.13 -3.10 -5.22
CA ALA A 40 3.73 -2.12 -4.33
C ALA A 40 4.83 -1.33 -5.05
N THR A 41 4.83 -0.01 -4.89
CA THR A 41 5.87 0.88 -5.43
C THR A 41 6.30 1.93 -4.38
N LEU A 42 7.48 2.52 -4.58
CA LEU A 42 7.95 3.61 -3.72
C LEU A 42 7.11 4.86 -3.92
N ASN A 43 6.68 5.47 -2.82
CA ASN A 43 5.97 6.73 -2.87
C ASN A 43 6.95 7.88 -3.11
N MET A 44 7.05 8.35 -4.35
CA MET A 44 7.92 9.47 -4.72
C MET A 44 7.36 10.85 -4.31
N ASN A 45 6.10 10.92 -3.88
CA ASN A 45 5.52 12.14 -3.28
C ASN A 45 6.03 12.34 -1.85
N ASN A 46 6.43 11.26 -1.17
CA ASN A 46 7.05 11.35 0.15
C ASN A 46 8.43 12.01 0.06
N LYS A 47 8.59 13.15 0.75
CA LYS A 47 9.84 13.94 0.76
C LYS A 47 11.05 13.10 1.21
N GLN A 48 10.91 12.30 2.26
CA GLN A 48 12.00 11.51 2.82
C GLN A 48 12.47 10.43 1.84
N VAL A 49 11.54 9.76 1.15
CA VAL A 49 11.87 8.77 0.11
C VAL A 49 12.67 9.44 -1.00
N ARG A 50 12.20 10.57 -1.50
CA ARG A 50 12.83 11.29 -2.62
C ARG A 50 14.23 11.79 -2.27
N GLU A 51 14.41 12.35 -1.08
CA GLU A 51 15.72 12.79 -0.58
C GLU A 51 16.68 11.62 -0.40
N SER A 52 16.21 10.51 0.17
CA SER A 52 17.03 9.31 0.39
C SER A 52 17.50 8.68 -0.93
N MET A 53 16.59 8.59 -1.93
CA MET A 53 16.92 8.09 -3.26
C MET A 53 17.93 8.99 -3.98
N ARG A 54 17.75 10.32 -3.88
CA ARG A 54 18.70 11.28 -4.44
C ARG A 54 20.08 11.15 -3.81
N ALA A 55 20.18 11.14 -2.48
CA ALA A 55 21.45 11.02 -1.76
C ALA A 55 22.21 9.75 -2.17
N ARG A 56 21.50 8.62 -2.31
CA ARG A 56 22.11 7.38 -2.77
C ARG A 56 22.59 7.43 -4.22
N MET A 57 21.85 8.11 -5.10
CA MET A 57 22.28 8.29 -6.48
C MET A 57 23.53 9.18 -6.59
N GLU A 58 23.61 10.24 -5.77
CA GLU A 58 24.81 11.09 -5.66
C GLU A 58 26.01 10.28 -5.13
N GLU A 59 25.82 9.46 -4.10
CA GLU A 59 26.87 8.55 -3.58
C GLU A 59 27.37 7.58 -4.67
N LEU A 60 26.45 6.95 -5.40
CA LEU A 60 26.78 6.00 -6.47
C LEU A 60 27.49 6.70 -7.64
N ALA A 61 27.12 7.94 -7.96
CA ALA A 61 27.78 8.73 -9.00
C ALA A 61 29.20 9.11 -8.59
N ALA A 62 29.40 9.55 -7.34
CA ALA A 62 30.72 9.87 -6.80
C ALA A 62 31.66 8.65 -6.84
N LYS A 63 31.16 7.47 -6.47
CA LYS A 63 31.93 6.21 -6.51
C LYS A 63 32.33 5.75 -7.92
N ARG A 64 31.67 6.25 -8.97
CA ARG A 64 32.02 5.91 -10.37
C ARG A 64 33.09 6.83 -10.97
N GLN A 65 33.37 7.96 -10.32
CA GLN A 65 34.31 8.97 -10.82
C GLN A 65 35.67 8.93 -10.12
N GLY A 66 35.81 8.16 -9.03
CA GLY A 66 37.08 7.91 -8.33
C GLY A 66 37.54 6.49 -8.53
#